data_AF-A0A1S9D1W1-F1
#
_entry.id   AF-A0A1S9D1W1-F1
#
_cell.length_a   1.000
_cell.length_b   1.000
_cell.length_c   1.000
_cell.angle_alpha   90.00
_cell.angle_beta   90.00
_cell.angle_gamma   90.00
#
_symmetry.space_group_name_H-M   'P 1'
#
loop_
_entity.id
_entity.type
_entity.pdbx_description
1 polymer ?
#
loop_
_entity_poly.entity_id
_entity_poly.type
_entity_poly.pdbx_seq_one_letter_code
_entity_poly.pdbx_strand_id
1 'polypeptide(L)'
;MLAPAIRVDTFERQLLQKIGPGKGVEHLSVFTMARDFEEDDNCVSIYRKSLLYLIYYALEPQRKTPILGLEISVRENAKLKRLFDLDKKGGGAGEVIWSVSKEKTGRSATAARTHGGFNNDAPTMQSVAQRILGREVTPFTGTEERGLGLVESLQAQEPALALLLRPGGASLAPASGLSPAPMPFSIKPAQPVAGVGGGRRRALCVGIDRYPTAPLGGCANDAREWRRAFQQLGFEEPKLLLDGEATRTAILAELTELLRSSRAGDVVAFQFAGHGTQLRDLNRDEAGGDTPDEDEAMCPVDFDRGHFVIDDDLAAVFDQIPLGVGVTIFADCCHSGSNTRLAIGPPPLQAAGRDVRKRFIQATPAMEEAHAAFRKSLGGARAASGRGAYDQAREVLFAACRSREVALESDGHGHFTTRALRLLASGIQGITNEEFQARVVRAFGESSGQNPELHCAAALRSRLLLAPIGGGGDQRADSAGSNTASAGQEAWRGEVARILESAAQTLRG
;
A
#
# COMPACT_ATOMS: atom_id res chain seq x y z
N MET A 1 25.47 -14.40 1.86
CA MET A 1 25.00 -13.29 1.01
C MET A 1 23.89 -12.56 1.73
N LEU A 2 23.76 -11.24 1.56
CA LEU A 2 22.70 -10.41 2.13
C LEU A 2 21.84 -9.86 0.99
N ALA A 3 20.53 -10.15 0.99
CA ALA A 3 19.55 -9.68 0.01
C ALA A 3 20.07 -9.62 -1.45
N PRO A 4 20.55 -10.74 -2.02
CA PRO A 4 21.33 -10.68 -3.27
C PRO A 4 20.48 -10.31 -4.50
N ALA A 5 20.76 -9.16 -5.09
CA ALA A 5 20.19 -8.68 -6.36
C ALA A 5 20.83 -9.37 -7.59
N ILE A 6 20.89 -10.71 -7.60
CA ILE A 6 21.43 -11.49 -8.72
C ILE A 6 20.32 -12.33 -9.34
N ARG A 7 20.25 -12.36 -10.68
CA ARG A 7 19.35 -13.28 -11.37
C ARG A 7 19.65 -14.73 -11.02
N VAL A 8 18.60 -15.52 -10.84
CA VAL A 8 18.73 -16.95 -10.56
C VAL A 8 19.50 -17.67 -11.67
N ASP A 9 19.26 -17.33 -12.94
CA ASP A 9 19.96 -17.91 -14.09
C ASP A 9 21.49 -17.70 -14.02
N THR A 10 21.90 -16.53 -13.54
CA THR A 10 23.30 -16.09 -13.48
C THR A 10 23.97 -16.72 -12.28
N PHE A 11 23.27 -16.79 -11.14
CA PHE A 11 23.70 -17.55 -9.98
C PHE A 11 23.92 -19.04 -10.33
N GLU A 12 22.97 -19.66 -11.04
CA GLU A 12 23.07 -21.07 -11.46
C GLU A 12 24.28 -21.33 -12.36
N ARG A 13 24.52 -20.45 -13.35
CA ARG A 13 25.65 -20.60 -14.27
C ARG A 13 27.00 -20.37 -13.60
N GLN A 14 27.12 -19.37 -12.73
CA GLN A 14 28.43 -18.88 -12.27
C GLN A 14 28.83 -19.37 -10.87
N LEU A 15 27.85 -19.56 -9.97
CA LEU A 15 28.11 -19.79 -8.55
C LEU A 15 27.64 -21.15 -8.07
N LEU A 16 26.50 -21.66 -8.55
CA LEU A 16 25.93 -22.93 -8.07
C LEU A 16 26.90 -24.11 -8.22
N GLN A 17 27.69 -24.14 -9.30
CA GLN A 17 28.66 -25.21 -9.53
C GLN A 17 29.80 -25.23 -8.50
N LYS A 18 30.08 -24.11 -7.85
CA LYS A 18 31.15 -23.93 -6.85
C LYS A 18 30.71 -24.21 -5.41
N ILE A 19 29.41 -24.48 -5.19
CA ILE A 19 28.84 -24.69 -3.87
C ILE A 19 28.65 -26.20 -3.61
N GLY A 20 29.06 -26.65 -2.43
CA GLY A 20 28.93 -28.02 -1.94
C GLY A 20 30.21 -28.58 -1.30
N PRO A 21 30.12 -29.76 -0.66
CA PRO A 21 31.26 -30.40 0.00
C PRO A 21 32.45 -30.57 -0.95
N GLY A 22 33.65 -30.18 -0.50
CA GLY A 22 34.88 -30.29 -1.29
C GLY A 22 35.01 -29.30 -2.45
N LYS A 23 34.15 -28.28 -2.51
CA LYS A 23 34.21 -27.20 -3.52
C LYS A 23 34.64 -25.87 -2.88
N GLY A 24 34.76 -24.83 -3.71
CA GLY A 24 35.22 -23.50 -3.27
C GLY A 24 34.31 -22.82 -2.25
N VAL A 25 33.03 -23.21 -2.15
CA VAL A 25 32.11 -22.77 -1.10
C VAL A 25 31.46 -24.01 -0.49
N GLU A 26 31.88 -24.40 0.71
CA GLU A 26 31.36 -25.59 1.37
C GLU A 26 29.88 -25.46 1.74
N HIS A 27 29.48 -24.28 2.24
CA HIS A 27 28.11 -23.98 2.65
C HIS A 27 27.73 -22.53 2.31
N LEU A 28 26.59 -22.34 1.64
CA LEU A 28 26.07 -21.01 1.31
C LEU A 28 24.94 -20.61 2.26
N SER A 29 25.14 -19.53 3.02
CA SER A 29 24.07 -18.88 3.77
C SER A 29 23.56 -17.65 3.02
N VAL A 30 22.24 -17.56 2.80
CA VAL A 30 21.59 -16.39 2.22
C VAL A 30 20.64 -15.77 3.24
N PHE A 31 20.90 -14.52 3.63
CA PHE A 31 19.95 -13.71 4.37
C PHE A 31 19.05 -13.00 3.36
N THR A 32 17.76 -13.26 3.44
CA THR A 32 16.74 -12.56 2.64
C THR A 32 15.46 -12.45 3.47
N MET A 33 14.49 -11.71 3.01
CA MET A 33 13.27 -11.41 3.72
C MET A 33 12.24 -12.50 3.47
N ALA A 34 11.43 -12.82 4.49
CA ALA A 34 10.18 -13.51 4.20
C ALA A 34 9.24 -12.55 3.45
N ARG A 35 8.41 -13.10 2.58
CA ARG A 35 7.44 -12.44 1.70
C ARG A 35 6.61 -11.41 2.45
N ASP A 36 6.15 -11.76 3.66
CA ASP A 36 5.43 -10.86 4.57
C ASP A 36 6.17 -9.52 4.78
N PHE A 37 7.50 -9.55 4.90
CA PHE A 37 8.32 -8.35 5.06
C PHE A 37 8.80 -7.79 3.71
N GLU A 38 8.99 -8.62 2.68
CA GLU A 38 9.38 -8.15 1.34
C GLU A 38 8.33 -7.20 0.74
N GLU A 39 7.06 -7.47 1.03
CA GLU A 39 5.91 -6.69 0.56
C GLU A 39 5.74 -5.36 1.33
N ASP A 40 6.20 -5.32 2.59
CA ASP A 40 6.23 -4.10 3.43
C ASP A 40 7.47 -3.22 3.17
N ASP A 41 8.48 -3.73 2.46
CA ASP A 41 9.71 -3.02 2.15
C ASP A 41 9.50 -1.97 1.06
N ASN A 42 10.06 -0.77 1.26
CA ASN A 42 9.98 0.32 0.31
C ASN A 42 11.39 0.85 0.02
N CYS A 43 11.67 1.14 -1.25
CA CYS A 43 12.94 1.71 -1.64
C CYS A 43 12.79 3.18 -2.00
N VAL A 44 13.50 4.04 -1.24
CA VAL A 44 13.73 5.45 -1.51
C VAL A 44 12.43 6.21 -1.81
N SER A 45 11.48 6.28 -0.85
CA SER A 45 10.29 7.18 -0.76
C SER A 45 9.43 7.45 -2.02
N ILE A 46 9.77 6.87 -3.17
CA ILE A 46 9.33 7.14 -4.54
C ILE A 46 8.83 5.82 -5.14
N TYR A 47 9.35 4.68 -4.65
CA TYR A 47 8.90 3.34 -5.03
C TYR A 47 8.43 2.54 -3.81
N ARG A 48 7.13 2.20 -3.78
CA ARG A 48 6.45 1.54 -2.65
C ARG A 48 6.61 0.01 -2.61
N LYS A 49 7.62 -0.54 -3.28
CA LYS A 49 8.01 -1.95 -3.16
C LYS A 49 9.51 -2.05 -2.91
N SER A 50 9.98 -3.23 -2.52
CA SER A 50 11.40 -3.47 -2.33
C SER A 50 12.20 -3.16 -3.61
N LEU A 51 13.47 -2.78 -3.44
CA LEU A 51 14.38 -2.60 -4.58
C LEU A 51 14.47 -3.85 -5.45
N LEU A 52 14.40 -5.02 -4.81
CA LEU A 52 14.46 -6.30 -5.52
C LEU A 52 13.19 -6.54 -6.34
N TYR A 53 12.03 -6.11 -5.84
CA TYR A 53 10.79 -6.13 -6.63
C TYR A 53 10.82 -5.11 -7.78
N LEU A 54 11.46 -3.95 -7.61
CA LEU A 54 11.69 -3.01 -8.72
C LEU A 54 12.50 -3.70 -9.83
N ILE A 55 13.57 -4.39 -9.47
CA ILE A 55 14.42 -5.12 -10.42
C ILE A 55 13.63 -6.25 -11.08
N TYR A 56 12.97 -7.08 -10.29
CA TYR A 56 12.14 -8.20 -10.75
C TYR A 56 11.05 -7.77 -11.73
N TYR A 57 10.42 -6.61 -11.52
CA TYR A 57 9.30 -6.14 -12.35
C TYR A 57 9.68 -5.19 -13.49
N ALA A 58 10.77 -4.42 -13.38
CA ALA A 58 10.99 -3.28 -14.27
C ALA A 58 12.42 -3.10 -14.81
N LEU A 59 13.46 -3.56 -14.10
CA LEU A 59 14.86 -3.26 -14.47
C LEU A 59 15.58 -4.42 -15.17
N GLU A 60 14.99 -5.60 -15.23
CA GLU A 60 15.48 -6.71 -16.06
C GLU A 60 14.86 -6.70 -17.46
N PRO A 61 15.57 -7.20 -18.51
CA PRO A 61 15.06 -7.23 -19.89
C PRO A 61 13.74 -7.99 -20.05
N GLN A 62 13.48 -8.95 -19.17
CA GLN A 62 12.21 -9.68 -19.09
C GLN A 62 11.53 -9.35 -17.76
N ARG A 63 10.25 -9.02 -17.80
CA ARG A 63 9.44 -8.82 -16.61
C ARG A 63 9.33 -10.14 -15.82
N LYS A 64 9.31 -10.06 -14.49
CA LYS A 64 9.29 -11.20 -13.57
C LYS A 64 10.55 -12.09 -13.68
N THR A 65 11.69 -11.48 -13.98
CA THR A 65 12.96 -12.22 -14.04
C THR A 65 13.37 -12.67 -12.63
N PRO A 66 13.52 -13.97 -12.34
CA PRO A 66 13.77 -14.46 -10.98
C PRO A 66 15.08 -13.91 -10.38
N ILE A 67 15.00 -13.38 -9.16
CA ILE A 67 16.12 -12.79 -8.40
C ILE A 67 16.36 -13.61 -7.13
N LEU A 68 17.60 -14.07 -6.89
CA LEU A 68 17.94 -14.93 -5.75
C LEU A 68 17.53 -14.34 -4.39
N GLY A 69 17.55 -13.02 -4.28
CA GLY A 69 17.19 -12.31 -3.06
C GLY A 69 15.68 -12.21 -2.80
N LEU A 70 14.80 -12.77 -3.63
CA LEU A 70 13.34 -12.77 -3.40
C LEU A 70 12.82 -14.16 -3.01
N GLU A 71 11.97 -14.25 -1.99
CA GLU A 71 11.39 -15.50 -1.49
C GLU A 71 10.65 -16.25 -2.60
N ILE A 72 9.83 -15.54 -3.40
CA ILE A 72 9.11 -16.13 -4.53
C ILE A 72 10.06 -16.84 -5.51
N SER A 73 11.18 -16.20 -5.85
CA SER A 73 12.17 -16.73 -6.79
C SER A 73 12.90 -17.94 -6.23
N VAL A 74 13.18 -17.95 -4.92
CA VAL A 74 13.83 -19.08 -4.24
C VAL A 74 12.90 -20.29 -4.16
N ARG A 75 11.62 -20.09 -3.84
CA ARG A 75 10.64 -21.17 -3.67
C ARG A 75 10.17 -21.78 -4.99
N GLU A 76 10.08 -20.99 -6.05
CA GLU A 76 9.64 -21.47 -7.36
C GLU A 76 10.74 -22.26 -8.10
N ASN A 77 12.01 -21.99 -7.84
CA ASN A 77 13.11 -22.66 -8.53
C ASN A 77 13.48 -24.03 -7.89
N ALA A 78 13.40 -25.10 -8.68
CA ALA A 78 13.68 -26.47 -8.22
C ALA A 78 15.13 -26.70 -7.77
N LYS A 79 16.13 -26.03 -8.39
CA LYS A 79 17.54 -26.16 -8.00
C LYS A 79 17.82 -25.44 -6.70
N LEU A 80 17.23 -24.25 -6.50
CA LEU A 80 17.35 -23.51 -5.23
C LEU A 80 16.67 -24.24 -4.08
N LYS A 81 15.48 -24.82 -4.29
CA LYS A 81 14.82 -25.69 -3.29
C LYS A 81 15.70 -26.84 -2.82
N ARG A 82 16.45 -27.48 -3.74
CA ARG A 82 17.40 -28.54 -3.40
C ARG A 82 18.65 -27.99 -2.70
N LEU A 83 19.19 -26.87 -3.17
CA LEU A 83 20.38 -26.24 -2.58
C LEU A 83 20.15 -25.89 -1.12
N PHE A 84 19.00 -25.29 -0.81
CA PHE A 84 18.63 -24.79 0.51
C PHE A 84 17.79 -25.78 1.34
N ASP A 85 17.59 -26.99 0.84
CA ASP A 85 16.77 -28.04 1.48
C ASP A 85 15.39 -27.55 1.97
N LEU A 86 14.69 -26.77 1.14
CA LEU A 86 13.41 -26.16 1.54
C LEU A 86 12.29 -27.19 1.72
N ASP A 87 12.42 -28.35 1.09
CA ASP A 87 11.51 -29.49 1.23
C ASP A 87 11.87 -30.38 2.44
N LYS A 88 12.92 -30.04 3.20
CA LYS A 88 13.43 -30.80 4.37
C LYS A 88 13.68 -32.29 4.07
N LYS A 89 14.25 -32.57 2.90
CA LYS A 89 14.61 -33.93 2.45
C LYS A 89 16.04 -34.32 2.86
N GLY A 90 16.80 -33.37 3.41
CA GLY A 90 18.19 -33.55 3.84
C GLY A 90 19.18 -33.37 2.70
N GLY A 91 20.38 -32.86 3.02
CA GLY A 91 21.52 -32.81 2.09
C GLY A 91 21.71 -31.52 1.29
N GLY A 92 21.05 -30.42 1.68
CA GLY A 92 21.32 -29.09 1.10
C GLY A 92 22.73 -28.58 1.42
N ALA A 93 23.36 -27.92 0.45
CA ALA A 93 24.66 -27.25 0.61
C ALA A 93 24.54 -25.77 0.98
N GLY A 94 23.36 -25.34 1.43
CA GLY A 94 23.13 -23.98 1.88
C GLY A 94 21.90 -23.87 2.79
N GLU A 95 21.71 -22.68 3.33
CA GLU A 95 20.57 -22.29 4.14
C GLU A 95 20.02 -20.93 3.68
N VAL A 96 18.72 -20.71 3.89
CA VAL A 96 18.12 -19.38 3.80
C VAL A 96 17.69 -18.94 5.19
N ILE A 97 18.15 -17.77 5.60
CA ILE A 97 17.75 -17.11 6.83
C ILE A 97 16.73 -16.05 6.45
N TRP A 98 15.46 -16.34 6.75
CA TRP A 98 14.34 -15.44 6.52
C TRP A 98 14.26 -14.39 7.62
N SER A 99 14.16 -13.12 7.25
CA SER A 99 13.85 -12.07 8.22
C SER A 99 12.35 -11.97 8.50
N VAL A 100 11.92 -11.56 9.70
CA VAL A 100 12.69 -11.52 10.96
C VAL A 100 12.85 -12.95 11.49
N SER A 101 14.07 -13.36 11.81
CA SER A 101 14.32 -14.74 12.28
C SER A 101 13.72 -14.98 13.68
N LYS A 102 13.43 -16.26 13.94
CA LYS A 102 12.98 -16.73 15.25
C LYS A 102 14.10 -16.57 16.28
N GLU A 103 15.31 -16.98 15.91
CA GLU A 103 16.53 -16.81 16.69
C GLU A 103 16.90 -15.33 16.76
N LYS A 104 17.23 -14.84 17.96
CA LYS A 104 17.65 -13.45 18.18
C LYS A 104 19.17 -13.29 18.27
N THR A 105 19.89 -14.39 18.45
CA THR A 105 21.34 -14.47 18.57
C THR A 105 21.86 -15.72 17.86
N GLY A 106 23.18 -15.82 17.72
CA GLY A 106 23.84 -16.98 17.11
C GLY A 106 24.11 -16.77 15.63
N ARG A 107 24.28 -17.88 14.89
CA ARG A 107 24.64 -17.81 13.48
C ARG A 107 23.43 -17.49 12.61
N SER A 108 22.19 -17.87 12.91
CA SER A 108 21.07 -17.65 11.96
C SER A 108 20.09 -16.57 12.42
N ALA A 109 20.59 -15.49 13.02
CA ALA A 109 19.79 -14.38 13.55
C ALA A 109 19.79 -13.14 12.64
N THR A 110 18.62 -12.55 12.43
CA THR A 110 18.39 -11.27 11.73
C THR A 110 17.11 -10.61 12.25
N ALA A 111 17.17 -9.30 12.50
CA ALA A 111 16.00 -8.47 12.79
C ALA A 111 15.69 -7.45 11.68
N ALA A 112 16.35 -7.59 10.52
CA ALA A 112 16.16 -6.71 9.38
C ALA A 112 14.72 -6.76 8.84
N ARG A 113 14.13 -5.58 8.59
CA ARG A 113 12.77 -5.44 8.05
C ARG A 113 12.71 -4.81 6.67
N THR A 114 13.87 -4.58 6.06
CA THR A 114 14.03 -4.00 4.72
C THR A 114 15.20 -4.68 4.01
N HIS A 115 15.19 -4.78 2.67
CA HIS A 115 16.28 -5.44 1.93
C HIS A 115 17.60 -4.69 2.10
N GLY A 116 17.54 -3.36 2.23
CA GLY A 116 18.69 -2.50 2.52
C GLY A 116 19.13 -2.50 3.99
N GLY A 117 18.37 -3.11 4.91
CA GLY A 117 18.64 -3.07 6.35
C GLY A 117 19.60 -4.16 6.84
N PHE A 118 19.84 -5.22 6.07
CA PHE A 118 20.63 -6.37 6.53
C PHE A 118 22.09 -6.04 6.90
N ASN A 119 22.71 -5.08 6.24
CA ASN A 119 24.09 -4.66 6.55
C ASN A 119 24.18 -3.75 7.80
N ASN A 120 23.05 -3.18 8.22
CA ASN A 120 22.94 -2.30 9.39
C ASN A 120 22.24 -2.99 10.58
N ASP A 121 21.70 -4.19 10.37
CA ASP A 121 21.06 -5.00 11.39
C ASP A 121 22.12 -5.72 12.25
N ALA A 122 22.23 -5.32 13.52
CA ALA A 122 23.21 -5.86 14.46
C ALA A 122 23.13 -7.40 14.61
N PRO A 123 21.95 -8.03 14.74
CA PRO A 123 21.83 -9.49 14.71
C PRO A 123 22.37 -10.13 13.42
N THR A 124 22.07 -9.54 12.25
CA THR A 124 22.57 -10.02 10.95
C THR A 124 24.10 -9.92 10.89
N MET A 125 24.68 -8.79 11.27
CA MET A 125 26.13 -8.61 11.22
C MET A 125 26.86 -9.48 12.24
N GLN A 126 26.26 -9.72 13.41
CA GLN A 126 26.78 -10.68 14.38
C GLN A 126 26.75 -12.11 13.82
N SER A 127 25.65 -12.51 13.19
CA SER A 127 25.50 -13.79 12.49
C SER A 127 26.57 -14.01 11.41
N VAL A 128 26.87 -12.96 10.64
CA VAL A 128 27.92 -12.98 9.61
C VAL A 128 29.31 -13.11 10.26
N ALA A 129 29.61 -12.31 11.28
CA ALA A 129 30.91 -12.33 11.97
C ALA A 129 31.18 -13.69 12.64
N GLN A 130 30.17 -14.31 13.27
CA GLN A 130 30.31 -15.64 13.87
C GLN A 130 30.58 -16.74 12.84
N ARG A 131 30.05 -16.62 11.61
CA ARG A 131 30.38 -17.56 10.51
C ARG A 131 31.80 -17.40 10.02
N ILE A 132 32.25 -16.15 9.85
CA ILE A 132 33.61 -15.86 9.37
C ILE A 132 34.65 -16.30 10.40
N LEU A 133 34.44 -15.98 11.67
CA LEU A 133 35.41 -16.24 12.74
C LEU A 133 35.30 -17.63 13.36
N GLY A 134 34.21 -18.37 13.08
CA GLY A 134 33.99 -19.71 13.63
C GLY A 134 33.74 -19.74 15.14
N ARG A 135 33.57 -18.59 15.81
CA ARG A 135 33.40 -18.45 17.26
C ARG A 135 32.33 -17.40 17.60
N GLU A 136 31.89 -17.39 18.84
CA GLU A 136 31.05 -16.30 19.34
C GLU A 136 31.83 -14.98 19.33
N VAL A 137 31.11 -13.89 19.05
CA VAL A 137 31.65 -12.54 18.96
C VAL A 137 30.85 -11.64 19.88
N THR A 138 31.52 -10.65 20.46
CA THR A 138 30.88 -9.62 21.28
C THR A 138 29.77 -8.94 20.46
N PRO A 139 28.56 -8.77 21.01
CA PRO A 139 27.47 -8.12 20.31
C PRO A 139 27.88 -6.73 19.81
N PHE A 140 27.49 -6.38 18.58
CA PHE A 140 27.65 -5.03 18.08
C PHE A 140 26.74 -4.09 18.88
N THR A 141 27.34 -3.26 19.75
CA THR A 141 26.63 -2.26 20.55
C THR A 141 26.55 -0.94 19.79
N GLY A 142 25.63 -0.84 18.83
CA GLY A 142 25.43 0.41 18.11
C GLY A 142 24.27 0.36 17.12
N THR A 143 23.28 1.21 17.35
CA THR A 143 22.31 1.69 16.34
C THR A 143 22.82 3.00 15.74
N GLU A 144 24.10 3.06 15.34
CA GLU A 144 24.50 4.13 14.43
C GLU A 144 24.07 3.70 13.03
N GLU A 145 23.08 4.40 12.49
CA GLU A 145 22.73 4.34 11.07
C GLU A 145 23.94 4.76 10.23
N ARG A 146 24.87 3.85 9.99
CA ARG A 146 25.75 3.93 8.82
C ARG A 146 24.96 3.40 7.64
N GLY A 147 23.88 4.11 7.30
CA GLY A 147 23.23 4.00 6.01
C GLY A 147 24.30 4.09 4.93
N LEU A 148 24.20 3.24 3.92
CA LEU A 148 24.98 3.38 2.70
C LEU A 148 24.89 4.84 2.26
N GLY A 149 26.03 5.54 2.28
CA GLY A 149 26.19 6.93 1.84
C GLY A 149 25.97 7.13 0.34
N LEU A 150 25.08 6.36 -0.27
CA LEU A 150 24.57 6.57 -1.62
C LEU A 150 23.87 7.94 -1.69
N VAL A 151 23.13 8.33 -0.66
CA VAL A 151 22.40 9.60 -0.61
C VAL A 151 23.36 10.79 -0.53
N GLU A 152 24.38 10.73 0.34
CA GLU A 152 25.40 11.78 0.46
C GLU A 152 26.31 11.85 -0.78
N SER A 153 26.65 10.71 -1.39
CA SER A 153 27.47 10.66 -2.61
C SER A 153 26.68 11.15 -3.84
N LEU A 154 25.38 10.86 -3.94
CA LEU A 154 24.49 11.35 -5.00
C LEU A 154 24.17 12.84 -4.82
N GLN A 155 24.03 13.33 -3.58
CA GLN A 155 23.87 14.76 -3.28
C GLN A 155 25.11 15.58 -3.65
N ALA A 156 26.30 15.00 -3.55
CA ALA A 156 27.55 15.67 -3.90
C ALA A 156 27.80 15.75 -5.42
N GLN A 157 27.23 14.84 -6.21
CA GLN A 157 27.45 14.78 -7.67
C GLN A 157 26.35 15.45 -8.50
N GLU A 158 25.11 15.58 -8.00
CA GLU A 158 23.97 16.13 -8.77
C GLU A 158 23.07 17.05 -7.92
N PRO A 159 23.20 18.39 -8.01
CA PRO A 159 22.48 19.34 -7.14
C PRO A 159 20.96 19.37 -7.38
N ALA A 160 20.47 18.87 -8.52
CA ALA A 160 19.04 18.75 -8.80
C ALA A 160 18.35 17.63 -7.99
N LEU A 161 19.09 16.58 -7.60
CA LEU A 161 18.57 15.49 -6.75
C LEU A 161 18.57 15.87 -5.26
N ALA A 162 19.47 16.77 -4.85
CA ALA A 162 19.62 17.19 -3.46
C ALA A 162 18.40 17.95 -2.91
N LEU A 163 17.61 18.62 -3.77
CA LEU A 163 16.39 19.33 -3.38
C LEU A 163 15.23 18.38 -3.01
N LEU A 164 15.27 17.14 -3.50
CA LEU A 164 14.27 16.10 -3.23
C LEU A 164 14.55 15.26 -1.98
N LEU A 165 15.74 15.40 -1.36
CA LEU A 165 16.25 14.47 -0.35
C LEU A 165 16.67 15.15 0.97
N ARG A 166 16.18 16.36 1.26
CA ARG A 166 16.44 17.01 2.56
C ARG A 166 15.73 16.25 3.70
N PRO A 167 16.44 15.81 4.76
CA PRO A 167 15.78 15.41 5.99
C PRO A 167 15.22 16.67 6.66
N GLY A 168 13.89 16.75 6.77
CA GLY A 168 13.20 17.79 7.54
C GLY A 168 13.40 17.59 9.03
N GLY A 169 14.60 17.90 9.53
CA GLY A 169 14.91 17.97 10.95
C GLY A 169 14.62 19.36 11.50
N ALA A 170 13.43 19.55 12.08
CA ALA A 170 13.24 20.53 13.14
C ALA A 170 12.96 19.75 14.43
N SER A 171 13.97 19.66 15.27
CA SER A 171 13.90 19.13 16.63
C SER A 171 12.88 19.92 17.45
N LEU A 172 11.85 19.25 17.97
CA LEU A 172 11.05 19.74 19.08
C LEU A 172 10.77 18.59 20.06
N ALA A 173 10.92 18.92 21.34
CA ALA A 173 10.90 18.08 22.53
C ALA A 173 9.71 17.09 22.64
N PRO A 174 9.84 16.01 23.43
CA PRO A 174 8.83 14.96 23.53
C PRO A 174 7.57 15.50 24.23
N ALA A 175 6.43 15.45 23.55
CA ALA A 175 5.13 15.65 24.17
C ALA A 175 4.66 14.32 24.79
N SER A 176 4.97 14.15 26.08
CA SER A 176 4.37 13.10 26.91
C SER A 176 2.88 13.35 27.11
N GLY A 177 2.08 12.30 26.91
CA GLY A 177 0.78 12.11 27.55
C GLY A 177 -0.40 12.89 26.98
N LEU A 178 -1.07 12.31 25.98
CA LEU A 178 -2.50 12.60 25.75
C LEU A 178 -3.26 11.28 25.67
N SER A 179 -3.93 10.97 26.79
CA SER A 179 -5.02 9.99 26.82
C SER A 179 -6.22 10.58 26.06
N PRO A 180 -6.85 9.85 25.11
CA PRO A 180 -7.98 10.42 24.37
C PRO A 180 -9.25 10.33 25.21
N ALA A 181 -9.70 11.47 25.72
CA ALA A 181 -11.08 11.68 26.16
C ALA A 181 -11.98 11.95 24.93
N PRO A 182 -13.24 11.49 24.93
CA PRO A 182 -14.20 11.79 23.88
C PRO A 182 -14.61 13.26 23.98
N MET A 183 -14.36 14.04 22.93
CA MET A 183 -14.82 15.42 22.81
C MET A 183 -15.70 15.53 21.57
N PRO A 184 -16.82 16.26 21.62
CA PRO A 184 -17.63 16.51 20.44
C PRO A 184 -16.79 17.24 19.40
N PHE A 185 -16.74 16.71 18.18
CA PHE A 185 -16.05 17.29 17.03
C PHE A 185 -16.64 18.65 16.67
N SER A 186 -16.22 19.70 17.37
CA SER A 186 -16.48 21.08 16.96
C SER A 186 -15.37 21.48 15.99
N ILE A 187 -15.62 21.24 14.71
CA ILE A 187 -14.78 21.74 13.63
C ILE A 187 -14.93 23.27 13.65
N LYS A 188 -13.84 24.00 13.88
CA LYS A 188 -13.83 25.45 13.62
C LYS A 188 -14.27 25.64 12.17
N PRO A 189 -15.27 26.48 11.86
CA PRO A 189 -15.66 26.70 10.48
C PRO A 189 -14.41 27.13 9.71
N ALA A 190 -13.94 26.24 8.83
CA ALA A 190 -12.95 26.62 7.85
C ALA A 190 -13.58 27.79 7.09
N GLN A 191 -12.84 28.88 6.91
CA GLN A 191 -13.26 29.87 5.93
C GLN A 191 -13.54 29.10 4.62
N PRO A 192 -14.68 29.38 3.95
CA PRO A 192 -15.03 28.66 2.74
C PRO A 192 -13.81 28.68 1.85
N VAL A 193 -13.26 27.49 1.57
CA VAL A 193 -12.15 27.37 0.64
C VAL A 193 -12.76 27.79 -0.69
N ALA A 194 -12.62 29.06 -1.04
CA ALA A 194 -13.05 29.61 -2.30
C ALA A 194 -12.48 28.67 -3.37
N GLY A 195 -13.38 27.98 -4.07
CA GLY A 195 -13.04 26.88 -4.97
C GLY A 195 -11.96 27.35 -5.93
N VAL A 196 -10.77 26.76 -5.83
CA VAL A 196 -9.75 26.91 -6.85
C VAL A 196 -10.23 26.06 -8.03
N GLY A 197 -11.01 26.70 -8.92
CA GLY A 197 -11.66 26.09 -10.09
C GLY A 197 -13.19 26.00 -9.92
N GLY A 198 -13.95 26.78 -10.68
CA GLY A 198 -15.41 26.94 -10.57
C GLY A 198 -16.30 25.73 -10.93
N GLY A 199 -15.87 24.50 -10.61
CA GLY A 199 -16.68 23.29 -10.72
C GLY A 199 -17.44 22.96 -9.44
N ARG A 200 -18.44 22.07 -9.56
CA ARG A 200 -19.26 21.62 -8.44
C ARG A 200 -18.51 20.61 -7.59
N ARG A 201 -18.78 20.62 -6.28
CA ARG A 201 -18.22 19.64 -5.33
C ARG A 201 -19.36 18.80 -4.81
N ARG A 202 -19.36 17.50 -5.05
CA ARG A 202 -20.47 16.60 -4.69
C ARG A 202 -19.96 15.35 -4.00
N ALA A 203 -20.73 14.80 -3.08
CA ALA A 203 -20.28 13.67 -2.30
C ALA A 203 -21.39 12.67 -1.99
N LEU A 204 -20.99 11.41 -1.80
CA LEU A 204 -21.81 10.33 -1.26
C LEU A 204 -21.15 9.81 0.01
N CYS A 205 -21.89 9.77 1.11
CA CYS A 205 -21.49 9.20 2.39
C CYS A 205 -22.34 7.98 2.70
N VAL A 206 -21.71 6.85 3.02
CA VAL A 206 -22.37 5.58 3.31
C VAL A 206 -21.92 5.10 4.68
N GLY A 207 -22.88 4.73 5.52
CA GLY A 207 -22.64 4.24 6.88
C GLY A 207 -23.60 3.14 7.26
N ILE A 208 -23.09 1.96 7.58
CA ILE A 208 -23.92 0.78 7.86
C ILE A 208 -23.54 0.20 9.22
N ASP A 209 -24.45 0.29 10.18
CA ASP A 209 -24.31 -0.34 11.50
C ASP A 209 -25.21 -1.58 11.61
N ARG A 210 -26.41 -1.49 11.04
CA ARG A 210 -27.47 -2.50 11.16
C ARG A 210 -27.30 -3.64 10.16
N TYR A 211 -26.20 -4.38 10.27
CA TYR A 211 -26.02 -5.62 9.55
C TYR A 211 -26.86 -6.76 10.14
N PRO A 212 -27.42 -7.66 9.30
CA PRO A 212 -28.10 -8.87 9.77
C PRO A 212 -27.21 -9.74 10.68
N THR A 213 -25.91 -9.76 10.42
CA THR A 213 -24.90 -10.46 11.21
C THR A 213 -23.76 -9.51 11.57
N ALA A 214 -23.21 -9.64 12.78
CA ALA A 214 -22.11 -8.80 13.28
C ALA A 214 -22.42 -7.28 13.23
N PRO A 215 -23.43 -6.78 13.96
CA PRO A 215 -23.75 -5.35 13.93
C PRO A 215 -22.61 -4.47 14.44
N LEU A 216 -22.43 -3.33 13.78
CA LEU A 216 -21.49 -2.27 14.16
C LEU A 216 -22.23 -1.18 14.94
N GLY A 217 -21.50 -0.17 15.43
CA GLY A 217 -22.08 0.92 16.22
C GLY A 217 -21.52 2.31 15.91
N GLY A 218 -20.61 2.44 14.95
CA GLY A 218 -19.97 3.72 14.62
C GLY A 218 -20.09 4.17 13.16
N CYS A 219 -20.53 3.31 12.25
CA CYS A 219 -20.48 3.58 10.81
C CYS A 219 -21.52 4.63 10.38
N ALA A 220 -22.75 4.57 10.89
CA ALA A 220 -23.77 5.57 10.58
C ALA A 220 -23.42 6.93 11.20
N ASN A 221 -22.66 6.94 12.31
CA ASN A 221 -22.14 8.15 12.91
C ASN A 221 -21.02 8.76 12.04
N ASP A 222 -20.04 7.94 11.66
CA ASP A 222 -18.96 8.31 10.74
C ASP A 222 -19.49 8.96 9.47
N ALA A 223 -20.48 8.34 8.80
CA ALA A 223 -21.06 8.88 7.57
C ALA A 223 -21.72 10.26 7.75
N ARG A 224 -22.35 10.51 8.91
CA ARG A 224 -22.92 11.83 9.23
C ARG A 224 -21.83 12.87 9.47
N GLU A 225 -20.73 12.49 10.10
CA GLU A 225 -19.61 13.40 10.32
C GLU A 225 -18.86 13.73 9.04
N TRP A 226 -18.63 12.73 8.17
CA TRP A 226 -18.10 12.95 6.82
C TRP A 226 -18.98 13.87 5.99
N ARG A 227 -20.31 13.68 6.01
CA ARG A 227 -21.25 14.62 5.37
C ARG A 227 -21.05 16.05 5.86
N ARG A 228 -20.96 16.27 7.18
CA ARG A 228 -20.72 17.60 7.77
C ARG A 228 -19.37 18.18 7.34
N ALA A 229 -18.32 17.38 7.36
CA ALA A 229 -16.98 17.81 6.94
C ALA A 229 -16.96 18.19 5.46
N PHE A 230 -17.58 17.40 4.58
CA PHE A 230 -17.71 17.75 3.17
C PHE A 230 -18.51 19.04 2.96
N GLN A 231 -19.62 19.25 3.68
CA GLN A 231 -20.36 20.52 3.63
C GLN A 231 -19.47 21.72 4.01
N GLN A 232 -18.65 21.59 5.05
CA GLN A 232 -17.71 22.64 5.47
C GLN A 232 -16.59 22.87 4.44
N LEU A 233 -16.23 21.85 3.66
CA LEU A 233 -15.30 21.94 2.54
C LEU A 233 -15.95 22.46 1.24
N GLY A 234 -17.22 22.85 1.29
CA GLY A 234 -17.95 23.44 0.17
C GLY A 234 -18.58 22.42 -0.78
N PHE A 235 -18.80 21.18 -0.34
CA PHE A 235 -19.58 20.21 -1.10
C PHE A 235 -21.08 20.51 -1.02
N GLU A 236 -21.73 20.52 -2.17
CA GLU A 236 -23.18 20.61 -2.32
C GLU A 236 -23.83 19.39 -1.67
N GLU A 237 -24.82 19.65 -0.82
CA GLU A 237 -25.59 18.68 -0.01
C GLU A 237 -25.20 17.20 -0.24
N PRO A 238 -24.17 16.69 0.46
CA PRO A 238 -23.71 15.32 0.27
C PRO A 238 -24.84 14.33 0.50
N LYS A 239 -25.02 13.40 -0.45
CA LYS A 239 -25.98 12.30 -0.33
C LYS A 239 -25.55 11.38 0.80
N LEU A 240 -26.53 10.85 1.52
CA LEU A 240 -26.29 10.02 2.70
C LEU A 240 -27.14 8.75 2.57
N LEU A 241 -26.49 7.58 2.60
CA LEU A 241 -27.17 6.28 2.66
C LEU A 241 -26.81 5.62 3.99
N LEU A 242 -27.81 5.37 4.83
CA LEU A 242 -27.61 4.76 6.13
C LEU A 242 -28.32 3.40 6.24
N ASP A 243 -27.64 2.44 6.85
CA ASP A 243 -28.23 1.15 7.23
C ASP A 243 -29.04 0.52 6.08
N GLY A 244 -30.36 0.34 6.24
CA GLY A 244 -31.25 -0.30 5.28
C GLY A 244 -31.34 0.40 3.91
N GLU A 245 -30.92 1.65 3.81
CA GLU A 245 -30.86 2.39 2.53
C GLU A 245 -29.61 2.03 1.72
N ALA A 246 -28.54 1.60 2.39
CA ALA A 246 -27.24 1.34 1.81
C ALA A 246 -27.16 -0.06 1.17
N THR A 247 -28.07 -0.33 0.22
CA THR A 247 -28.05 -1.54 -0.61
C THR A 247 -26.98 -1.43 -1.70
N ARG A 248 -26.51 -2.57 -2.23
CA ARG A 248 -25.57 -2.60 -3.37
C ARG A 248 -26.06 -1.72 -4.52
N THR A 249 -27.34 -1.88 -4.87
CA THR A 249 -27.98 -1.17 -5.97
C THR A 249 -28.00 0.34 -5.71
N ALA A 250 -28.39 0.76 -4.51
CA ALA A 250 -28.42 2.18 -4.15
C ALA A 250 -27.03 2.82 -4.19
N ILE A 251 -26.01 2.16 -3.60
CA ILE A 251 -24.63 2.65 -3.57
C ILE A 251 -24.10 2.85 -4.99
N LEU A 252 -24.20 1.82 -5.85
CA LEU A 252 -23.68 1.89 -7.21
C LEU A 252 -24.47 2.85 -8.10
N ALA A 253 -25.79 2.93 -7.95
CA ALA A 253 -26.61 3.88 -8.70
C ALA A 253 -26.25 5.32 -8.34
N GLU A 254 -26.07 5.61 -7.06
CA GLU A 254 -25.72 6.95 -6.60
C GLU A 254 -24.32 7.37 -7.03
N LEU A 255 -23.34 6.49 -6.93
CA LEU A 255 -21.99 6.75 -7.41
C LEU A 255 -21.96 6.95 -8.93
N THR A 256 -22.68 6.12 -9.68
CA THR A 256 -22.80 6.26 -11.15
C THR A 256 -23.43 7.59 -11.54
N GLU A 257 -24.50 8.02 -10.88
CA GLU A 257 -25.18 9.29 -11.17
C GLU A 257 -24.28 10.48 -10.86
N LEU A 258 -23.53 10.45 -9.75
CA LEU A 258 -22.54 11.47 -9.43
C LEU A 258 -21.50 11.62 -10.55
N LEU A 259 -20.98 10.52 -11.08
CA LEU A 259 -19.99 10.54 -12.16
C LEU A 259 -20.58 10.95 -13.51
N ARG A 260 -21.71 10.37 -13.92
CA ARG A 260 -22.38 10.69 -15.20
C ARG A 260 -22.78 12.15 -15.31
N SER A 261 -23.22 12.75 -14.20
CA SER A 261 -23.62 14.15 -14.16
C SER A 261 -22.45 15.10 -13.91
N SER A 262 -21.20 14.61 -13.83
CA SER A 262 -19.99 15.43 -13.62
C SER A 262 -19.39 15.97 -14.91
N ARG A 263 -18.72 17.11 -14.80
CA ARG A 263 -18.01 17.78 -15.89
C ARG A 263 -16.60 18.18 -15.44
N ALA A 264 -15.70 18.43 -16.38
CA ALA A 264 -14.35 18.87 -16.10
C ALA A 264 -14.33 20.04 -15.08
N GLY A 265 -13.48 19.93 -14.07
CA GLY A 265 -13.43 20.87 -12.94
C GLY A 265 -14.31 20.49 -11.74
N ASP A 266 -15.25 19.55 -11.88
CA ASP A 266 -16.01 19.03 -10.74
C ASP A 266 -15.11 18.16 -9.83
N VAL A 267 -15.46 18.12 -8.54
CA VAL A 267 -14.84 17.25 -7.53
C VAL A 267 -15.92 16.34 -6.95
N VAL A 268 -15.64 15.04 -6.95
CA VAL A 268 -16.51 14.01 -6.38
C VAL A 268 -15.79 13.34 -5.21
N ALA A 269 -16.47 13.21 -4.07
CA ALA A 269 -15.98 12.42 -2.95
C ALA A 269 -16.94 11.25 -2.65
N PHE A 270 -16.39 10.08 -2.40
CA PHE A 270 -17.14 8.93 -1.92
C PHE A 270 -16.57 8.49 -0.57
N GLN A 271 -17.41 8.38 0.44
CA GLN A 271 -17.02 7.84 1.73
C GLN A 271 -17.88 6.62 2.06
N PHE A 272 -17.21 5.56 2.52
CA PHE A 272 -17.83 4.33 2.98
C PHE A 272 -17.34 3.98 4.39
N ALA A 273 -18.25 3.66 5.30
CA ALA A 273 -17.98 3.08 6.60
C ALA A 273 -18.92 1.89 6.80
N GLY A 274 -18.35 0.72 7.08
CA GLY A 274 -19.08 -0.53 7.19
C GLY A 274 -18.14 -1.72 7.20
N HIS A 275 -18.69 -2.92 7.09
CA HIS A 275 -17.89 -4.12 6.87
C HIS A 275 -17.31 -4.18 5.46
N GLY A 276 -16.10 -4.72 5.37
CA GLY A 276 -15.63 -5.38 4.15
C GLY A 276 -15.41 -6.87 4.38
N THR A 277 -15.05 -7.57 3.31
CA THR A 277 -14.83 -9.02 3.28
C THR A 277 -13.88 -9.43 2.15
N GLN A 278 -13.50 -10.70 2.12
CA GLN A 278 -12.82 -11.37 1.00
C GLN A 278 -13.75 -12.43 0.44
N LEU A 279 -13.89 -12.47 -0.88
CA LEU A 279 -14.63 -13.51 -1.60
C LEU A 279 -13.66 -14.24 -2.50
N ARG A 280 -13.91 -15.52 -2.78
CA ARG A 280 -13.14 -16.22 -3.83
C ARG A 280 -13.31 -15.52 -5.17
N ASP A 281 -12.19 -15.26 -5.84
CA ASP A 281 -12.14 -14.74 -7.20
C ASP A 281 -12.82 -15.73 -8.16
N LEU A 282 -13.87 -15.25 -8.82
CA LEU A 282 -14.67 -16.03 -9.77
C LEU A 282 -14.24 -15.82 -11.22
N ASN A 283 -13.51 -14.76 -11.54
CA ASN A 283 -13.16 -14.34 -12.89
C ASN A 283 -11.68 -14.66 -13.25
N ARG A 284 -10.85 -15.00 -12.24
CA ARG A 284 -9.41 -15.28 -12.33
C ARG A 284 -8.59 -14.14 -12.92
N ASP A 285 -9.02 -12.89 -12.82
CA ASP A 285 -8.24 -11.75 -13.29
C ASP A 285 -7.17 -11.31 -12.28
N GLU A 286 -7.26 -11.78 -11.03
CA GLU A 286 -6.19 -11.71 -10.03
C GLU A 286 -5.10 -12.77 -10.24
N ALA A 287 -5.27 -13.67 -11.22
CA ALA A 287 -4.31 -14.72 -11.56
C ALA A 287 -2.99 -14.09 -12.07
N GLY A 288 -2.13 -13.73 -11.12
CA GLY A 288 -0.88 -13.02 -11.35
C GLY A 288 -0.39 -12.12 -10.21
N GLY A 289 -1.21 -11.93 -9.15
CA GLY A 289 -0.90 -11.21 -7.91
C GLY A 289 -0.53 -12.11 -6.71
N ASP A 290 -0.16 -11.49 -5.59
CA ASP A 290 0.37 -12.15 -4.39
C ASP A 290 -0.70 -12.62 -3.38
N THR A 291 -1.99 -12.42 -3.68
CA THR A 291 -3.16 -12.96 -2.97
C THR A 291 -3.62 -14.26 -3.64
N PRO A 292 -4.02 -15.29 -2.88
CA PRO A 292 -4.67 -16.45 -3.47
C PRO A 292 -6.05 -16.00 -3.96
N ASP A 293 -6.26 -15.86 -5.28
CA ASP A 293 -7.56 -15.82 -5.96
C ASP A 293 -8.75 -15.28 -5.09
N GLU A 294 -8.67 -14.06 -4.54
CA GLU A 294 -9.67 -13.53 -3.59
C GLU A 294 -9.99 -12.05 -3.86
N ASP A 295 -11.21 -11.76 -4.32
CA ASP A 295 -11.76 -10.41 -4.48
C ASP A 295 -11.96 -9.70 -3.14
N GLU A 296 -11.41 -8.49 -3.02
CA GLU A 296 -11.74 -7.55 -1.95
C GLU A 296 -13.15 -6.96 -2.17
N ALA A 297 -13.96 -6.89 -1.09
CA ALA A 297 -15.34 -6.45 -1.22
C ALA A 297 -15.82 -5.57 -0.06
N MET A 298 -16.62 -4.54 -0.38
CA MET A 298 -17.45 -3.84 0.58
C MET A 298 -18.74 -4.64 0.81
N CYS A 299 -19.27 -4.62 2.04
CA CYS A 299 -20.53 -5.25 2.40
C CYS A 299 -21.65 -4.20 2.50
N PRO A 300 -22.51 -4.04 1.49
CA PRO A 300 -23.80 -3.36 1.62
C PRO A 300 -24.71 -4.04 2.64
N VAL A 301 -25.84 -3.43 2.98
CA VAL A 301 -26.78 -4.02 3.95
C VAL A 301 -27.39 -5.34 3.48
N ASP A 302 -27.48 -5.55 2.16
CA ASP A 302 -28.03 -6.73 1.50
C ASP A 302 -26.96 -7.75 1.04
N PHE A 303 -25.75 -7.67 1.62
CA PHE A 303 -24.63 -8.56 1.28
C PHE A 303 -24.93 -10.05 1.53
N ASP A 304 -25.81 -10.36 2.48
CA ASP A 304 -26.21 -11.73 2.83
C ASP A 304 -26.94 -12.46 1.68
N ARG A 305 -27.43 -11.71 0.69
CA ARG A 305 -28.01 -12.21 -0.56
C ARG A 305 -26.98 -12.40 -1.68
N GLY A 306 -25.69 -12.25 -1.39
CA GLY A 306 -24.61 -12.26 -2.37
C GLY A 306 -24.39 -10.91 -3.07
N HIS A 307 -25.06 -9.84 -2.61
CA HIS A 307 -24.96 -8.51 -3.20
C HIS A 307 -23.80 -7.71 -2.62
N PHE A 308 -22.57 -8.20 -2.84
CA PHE A 308 -21.35 -7.48 -2.49
C PHE A 308 -21.03 -6.39 -3.53
N VAL A 309 -20.31 -5.34 -3.09
CA VAL A 309 -19.65 -4.40 -4.01
C VAL A 309 -18.18 -4.79 -4.06
N ILE A 310 -17.77 -5.42 -5.14
CA ILE A 310 -16.39 -5.85 -5.38
C ILE A 310 -15.63 -4.81 -6.19
N ASP A 311 -14.31 -4.94 -6.26
CA ASP A 311 -13.44 -4.03 -7.01
C ASP A 311 -13.82 -3.90 -8.49
N ASP A 312 -14.23 -5.00 -9.13
CA ASP A 312 -14.81 -5.00 -10.49
C ASP A 312 -15.99 -4.03 -10.66
N ASP A 313 -16.89 -3.98 -9.67
CA ASP A 313 -18.07 -3.12 -9.72
C ASP A 313 -17.67 -1.65 -9.61
N LEU A 314 -16.71 -1.36 -8.72
CA LEU A 314 -16.16 -0.02 -8.54
C LEU A 314 -15.35 0.42 -9.77
N ALA A 315 -14.56 -0.47 -10.36
CA ALA A 315 -13.81 -0.22 -11.60
C ALA A 315 -14.75 0.13 -12.75
N ALA A 316 -15.85 -0.62 -12.93
CA ALA A 316 -16.85 -0.33 -13.96
C ALA A 316 -17.54 1.03 -13.76
N VAL A 317 -17.69 1.48 -12.50
CA VAL A 317 -18.18 2.83 -12.19
C VAL A 317 -17.09 3.88 -12.46
N PHE A 318 -15.85 3.64 -12.05
CA PHE A 318 -14.73 4.58 -12.21
C PHE A 318 -14.21 4.69 -13.66
N ASP A 319 -14.49 3.71 -14.53
CA ASP A 319 -14.29 3.84 -15.98
C ASP A 319 -15.15 4.94 -16.61
N GLN A 320 -16.22 5.35 -15.93
CA GLN A 320 -17.11 6.42 -16.37
C GLN A 320 -16.65 7.81 -15.90
N ILE A 321 -15.53 7.94 -15.17
CA ILE A 321 -15.02 9.23 -14.70
C ILE A 321 -14.73 10.14 -15.90
N PRO A 322 -15.45 11.28 -16.06
CA PRO A 322 -15.19 12.22 -17.12
C PRO A 322 -13.80 12.85 -16.99
N LEU A 323 -13.16 13.18 -18.12
CA LEU A 323 -11.87 13.87 -18.11
C LEU A 323 -11.98 15.19 -17.34
N GLY A 324 -10.99 15.47 -16.50
CA GLY A 324 -10.94 16.69 -15.70
C GLY A 324 -11.75 16.67 -14.40
N VAL A 325 -12.42 15.56 -14.06
CA VAL A 325 -13.13 15.38 -12.78
C VAL A 325 -12.18 14.79 -11.74
N GLY A 326 -12.08 15.41 -10.57
CA GLY A 326 -11.32 14.84 -9.44
C GLY A 326 -12.19 13.92 -8.61
N VAL A 327 -11.77 12.66 -8.41
CA VAL A 327 -12.52 11.69 -7.60
C VAL A 327 -11.66 11.21 -6.43
N THR A 328 -12.21 11.28 -5.21
CA THR A 328 -11.53 10.82 -4.00
C THR A 328 -12.45 9.90 -3.18
N ILE A 329 -11.94 8.74 -2.77
CA ILE A 329 -12.63 7.73 -1.98
C ILE A 329 -11.98 7.63 -0.60
N PHE A 330 -12.81 7.55 0.44
CA PHE A 330 -12.39 7.25 1.81
C PHE A 330 -13.12 5.99 2.27
N ALA A 331 -12.40 4.87 2.39
CA ALA A 331 -12.95 3.58 2.76
C ALA A 331 -12.53 3.20 4.19
N ASP A 332 -13.48 3.28 5.12
CA ASP A 332 -13.33 2.85 6.51
C ASP A 332 -13.95 1.47 6.74
N CYS A 333 -13.37 0.49 6.04
CA CYS A 333 -13.69 -0.94 6.07
C CYS A 333 -12.40 -1.76 5.95
N CYS A 334 -12.44 -3.05 6.30
CA CYS A 334 -11.31 -3.96 6.06
C CYS A 334 -11.66 -4.89 4.91
N HIS A 335 -10.69 -5.13 4.05
CA HIS A 335 -10.84 -6.08 2.98
C HIS A 335 -10.29 -7.44 3.32
N SER A 336 -9.46 -7.59 4.36
CA SER A 336 -8.85 -8.87 4.68
C SER A 336 -9.00 -9.28 6.14
N GLY A 337 -9.26 -10.57 6.33
CA GLY A 337 -9.47 -11.15 7.65
C GLY A 337 -8.42 -12.21 7.93
N SER A 338 -7.14 -11.86 7.93
CA SER A 338 -6.08 -12.79 8.31
C SER A 338 -6.32 -13.31 9.74
N ASN A 339 -7.03 -14.44 9.85
CA ASN A 339 -7.41 -15.12 11.09
C ASN A 339 -6.19 -15.62 11.90
N THR A 340 -4.99 -15.56 11.34
CA THR A 340 -3.79 -16.20 11.89
C THR A 340 -2.96 -15.35 12.87
N ARG A 341 -3.16 -14.03 12.99
CA ARG A 341 -2.32 -13.18 13.88
C ARG A 341 -2.93 -12.74 15.20
N LEU A 342 -4.18 -13.08 15.49
CA LEU A 342 -4.78 -12.87 16.81
C LEU A 342 -4.76 -14.12 17.72
N ALA A 343 -4.24 -15.25 17.21
CA ALA A 343 -4.09 -16.48 17.99
C ALA A 343 -2.67 -16.67 18.59
N ILE A 344 -1.68 -15.81 18.27
CA ILE A 344 -0.29 -15.92 18.76
C ILE A 344 0.24 -14.58 19.31
N GLY A 345 -0.66 -13.71 19.79
CA GLY A 345 -0.34 -12.56 20.61
C GLY A 345 -1.34 -12.50 21.75
N PRO A 346 -1.04 -11.82 22.88
CA PRO A 346 -2.12 -11.49 23.81
C PRO A 346 -3.24 -10.84 22.99
N PRO A 347 -4.52 -11.11 23.31
CA PRO A 347 -5.62 -10.38 22.68
C PRO A 347 -5.27 -8.89 22.72
N PRO A 348 -5.58 -8.10 21.67
CA PRO A 348 -5.46 -6.65 21.76
C PRO A 348 -6.13 -6.33 23.07
N LEU A 349 -5.37 -5.72 23.98
CA LEU A 349 -5.81 -5.43 25.32
C LEU A 349 -7.28 -5.08 25.19
N GLN A 350 -8.15 -5.78 25.91
CA GLN A 350 -9.38 -5.16 26.38
C GLN A 350 -8.88 -3.91 27.10
N ALA A 351 -8.65 -2.86 26.33
CA ALA A 351 -7.95 -1.68 26.75
C ALA A 351 -9.02 -0.94 27.53
N ALA A 352 -9.10 -1.27 28.82
CA ALA A 352 -9.95 -0.63 29.79
C ALA A 352 -11.44 -0.57 29.39
N GLY A 353 -12.10 -1.71 29.18
CA GLY A 353 -13.58 -1.77 29.09
C GLY A 353 -14.21 -1.05 27.89
N ARG A 354 -13.45 -0.77 26.82
CA ARG A 354 -13.96 -0.18 25.58
C ARG A 354 -14.56 -1.25 24.65
N ASP A 355 -15.72 -0.94 24.06
CA ASP A 355 -16.36 -1.74 23.01
C ASP A 355 -15.64 -1.52 21.68
N VAL A 356 -14.66 -2.38 21.40
CA VAL A 356 -13.87 -2.36 20.16
C VAL A 356 -14.40 -3.44 19.21
N ARG A 357 -14.80 -3.05 18.00
CA ARG A 357 -15.33 -3.96 16.99
C ARG A 357 -14.51 -3.91 15.70
N LYS A 358 -14.50 -5.02 14.97
CA LYS A 358 -13.82 -5.15 13.69
C LYS A 358 -14.79 -4.84 12.56
N ARG A 359 -14.37 -4.05 11.59
CA ARG A 359 -15.15 -3.75 10.38
C ARG A 359 -14.93 -4.79 9.28
N PHE A 360 -14.97 -6.08 9.66
CA PHE A 360 -14.76 -7.21 8.77
C PHE A 360 -15.81 -8.32 8.99
N ILE A 361 -16.32 -8.87 7.90
CA ILE A 361 -17.12 -10.11 7.91
C ILE A 361 -16.32 -11.20 7.22
N GLN A 362 -16.22 -12.37 7.84
CA GLN A 362 -15.67 -13.53 7.17
C GLN A 362 -16.74 -14.13 6.24
N ALA A 363 -16.44 -14.20 4.95
CA ALA A 363 -17.34 -14.82 3.98
C ALA A 363 -17.56 -16.29 4.33
N THR A 364 -18.82 -16.71 4.30
CA THR A 364 -19.20 -18.11 4.46
C THR A 364 -19.35 -18.77 3.08
N PRO A 365 -19.23 -20.10 2.97
CA PRO A 365 -19.48 -20.78 1.69
C PRO A 365 -20.86 -20.46 1.09
N ALA A 366 -21.89 -20.29 1.93
CA ALA A 366 -23.22 -19.90 1.46
C ALA A 366 -23.26 -18.48 0.87
N MET A 367 -22.49 -17.53 1.44
CA MET A 367 -22.35 -16.18 0.90
C MET A 367 -21.60 -16.19 -0.44
N GLU A 368 -20.51 -16.97 -0.54
CA GLU A 368 -19.76 -17.14 -1.78
C GLU A 368 -20.64 -17.76 -2.89
N GLU A 369 -21.43 -18.80 -2.57
CA GLU A 369 -22.37 -19.42 -3.51
C GLU A 369 -23.46 -18.45 -3.96
N ALA A 370 -24.05 -17.68 -3.03
CA ALA A 370 -25.04 -16.66 -3.34
C ALA A 370 -24.43 -15.56 -4.24
N HIS A 371 -23.20 -15.13 -3.95
CA HIS A 371 -22.50 -14.16 -4.77
C HIS A 371 -22.23 -14.69 -6.18
N ALA A 372 -21.74 -15.93 -6.31
CA ALA A 372 -21.50 -16.55 -7.61
C ALA A 372 -22.79 -16.69 -8.44
N ALA A 373 -23.89 -17.10 -7.81
CA ALA A 373 -25.20 -17.16 -8.46
C ALA A 373 -25.67 -15.77 -8.92
N PHE A 374 -25.49 -14.75 -8.07
CA PHE A 374 -25.81 -13.37 -8.39
C PHE A 374 -24.97 -12.86 -9.58
N ARG A 375 -23.64 -13.04 -9.57
CA ARG A 375 -22.75 -12.64 -10.69
C ARG A 375 -23.13 -13.34 -12.00
N LYS A 376 -23.53 -14.61 -11.93
CA LYS A 376 -24.05 -15.34 -13.11
C LYS A 376 -25.35 -14.72 -13.64
N SER A 377 -26.25 -14.28 -12.76
CA SER A 377 -27.52 -13.65 -13.14
C SER A 377 -27.33 -12.30 -13.87
N LEU A 378 -26.23 -11.60 -13.61
CA LEU A 378 -25.86 -10.35 -14.28
C LEU A 378 -25.34 -10.55 -15.73
N GLY A 379 -25.31 -11.79 -16.23
CA GLY A 379 -24.94 -12.12 -17.61
C GLY A 379 -23.55 -12.76 -17.78
N GLY A 380 -22.97 -13.30 -16.71
CA GLY A 380 -21.57 -13.73 -16.68
C GLY A 380 -20.61 -12.54 -16.64
N ALA A 381 -19.40 -12.73 -16.11
CA ALA A 381 -18.42 -11.66 -16.01
C ALA A 381 -18.20 -11.02 -17.39
N ARG A 382 -18.72 -9.80 -17.59
CA ARG A 382 -17.95 -8.87 -18.43
C ARG A 382 -16.67 -8.72 -17.65
N ALA A 383 -15.60 -9.33 -18.13
CA ALA A 383 -14.27 -8.95 -17.73
C ALA A 383 -14.25 -7.43 -17.90
N ALA A 384 -14.31 -6.68 -16.80
CA ALA A 384 -13.88 -5.31 -16.84
C ALA A 384 -12.49 -5.38 -17.47
N SER A 385 -12.24 -4.57 -18.50
CA SER A 385 -10.94 -4.59 -19.16
C SER A 385 -9.90 -4.39 -18.07
N GLY A 386 -9.16 -5.47 -17.73
CA GLY A 386 -8.32 -5.50 -16.55
C GLY A 386 -7.49 -4.22 -16.51
N ARG A 387 -7.80 -3.35 -15.55
CA ARG A 387 -6.97 -2.18 -15.27
C ARG A 387 -5.71 -2.75 -14.63
N GLY A 388 -4.79 -3.19 -15.48
CA GLY A 388 -3.48 -3.64 -15.05
C GLY A 388 -2.78 -2.50 -14.32
N ALA A 389 -2.57 -2.70 -13.01
CA ALA A 389 -1.91 -1.79 -12.08
C ALA A 389 -2.58 -0.41 -11.91
N TYR A 390 -2.56 0.10 -10.67
CA TYR A 390 -3.00 1.44 -10.25
C TYR A 390 -2.48 2.64 -11.07
N ASP A 391 -1.57 2.41 -12.03
CA ASP A 391 -0.92 3.44 -12.84
C ASP A 391 -1.88 4.13 -13.83
N GLN A 392 -3.03 3.52 -14.11
CA GLN A 392 -4.09 4.10 -14.96
C GLN A 392 -5.31 4.60 -14.16
N ALA A 393 -5.30 4.48 -12.84
CA ALA A 393 -6.41 4.94 -11.99
C ALA A 393 -6.57 6.47 -12.09
N ARG A 394 -7.83 6.92 -12.23
CA ARG A 394 -8.19 8.35 -12.30
C ARG A 394 -8.68 8.88 -10.95
N GLU A 395 -8.89 7.96 -10.03
CA GLU A 395 -9.40 8.16 -8.68
C GLU A 395 -8.28 8.04 -7.63
N VAL A 396 -8.53 8.65 -6.47
CA VAL A 396 -7.67 8.56 -5.29
C VAL A 396 -8.42 7.81 -4.21
N LEU A 397 -7.90 6.70 -3.70
CA LEU A 397 -8.51 5.93 -2.62
C LEU A 397 -7.64 6.00 -1.36
N PHE A 398 -8.24 6.41 -0.24
CA PHE A 398 -7.69 6.27 1.09
C PHE A 398 -8.39 5.10 1.80
N ALA A 399 -7.66 4.00 2.00
CA ALA A 399 -8.13 2.82 2.70
C ALA A 399 -7.73 2.87 4.18
N ALA A 400 -8.59 2.38 5.07
CA ALA A 400 -8.37 2.45 6.52
C ALA A 400 -7.28 1.52 7.05
N CYS A 401 -6.94 0.46 6.33
CA CYS A 401 -5.93 -0.52 6.70
C CYS A 401 -5.35 -1.22 5.46
N ARG A 402 -4.22 -1.92 5.61
CA ARG A 402 -3.67 -2.76 4.53
C ARG A 402 -4.54 -3.99 4.25
N SER A 403 -4.34 -4.61 3.09
CA SER A 403 -4.96 -5.89 2.67
C SER A 403 -4.60 -7.12 3.53
N ARG A 404 -3.92 -6.98 4.67
CA ARG A 404 -3.76 -8.06 5.68
C ARG A 404 -4.14 -7.63 7.10
N GLU A 405 -4.73 -6.44 7.23
CA GLU A 405 -5.07 -5.81 8.49
C GLU A 405 -6.57 -5.58 8.62
N VAL A 406 -6.98 -5.16 9.81
CA VAL A 406 -8.38 -4.97 10.17
C VAL A 406 -8.60 -3.51 10.58
N ALA A 407 -9.50 -2.82 9.89
CA ALA A 407 -10.12 -1.58 10.33
C ALA A 407 -10.99 -1.81 11.58
N LEU A 408 -10.77 -0.97 12.59
CA LEU A 408 -11.43 -1.05 13.89
C LEU A 408 -12.36 0.13 14.13
N GLU A 409 -13.39 -0.11 14.93
CA GLU A 409 -14.20 0.94 15.55
C GLU A 409 -14.23 0.82 17.05
N SER A 410 -14.37 1.97 17.72
CA SER A 410 -14.57 2.06 19.16
C SER A 410 -15.23 3.39 19.49
N ASP A 411 -15.93 3.46 20.62
CA ASP A 411 -16.53 4.70 21.11
C ASP A 411 -17.46 5.36 20.06
N GLY A 412 -18.13 4.56 19.23
CA GLY A 412 -19.07 5.02 18.20
C GLY A 412 -18.44 5.60 16.93
N HIS A 413 -17.15 5.32 16.67
CA HIS A 413 -16.43 5.81 15.50
C HIS A 413 -15.40 4.83 14.95
N GLY A 414 -15.15 4.91 13.64
CA GLY A 414 -14.02 4.27 12.99
C GLY A 414 -12.70 4.92 13.39
N HIS A 415 -11.67 4.10 13.58
CA HIS A 415 -10.33 4.59 13.95
C HIS A 415 -9.74 5.47 12.84
N PHE A 416 -10.00 5.13 11.57
CA PHE A 416 -9.58 5.91 10.43
C PHE A 416 -10.38 7.21 10.32
N THR A 417 -11.71 7.13 10.36
CA THR A 417 -12.60 8.29 10.30
C THR A 417 -12.24 9.32 11.37
N THR A 418 -12.07 8.90 12.63
CA THR A 418 -11.70 9.78 13.74
C THR A 418 -10.45 10.61 13.44
N ARG A 419 -9.43 10.01 12.82
CA ARG A 419 -8.14 10.67 12.54
C ARG A 419 -8.19 11.51 11.27
N ALA A 420 -8.79 10.98 10.22
CA ALA A 420 -8.97 11.67 8.95
C ALA A 420 -9.79 12.95 9.13
N LEU A 421 -10.93 12.90 9.84
CA LEU A 421 -11.78 14.07 10.08
C LEU A 421 -11.08 15.14 10.92
N ARG A 422 -10.24 14.78 11.91
CA ARG A 422 -9.43 15.77 12.66
C ARG A 422 -8.49 16.54 11.74
N LEU A 423 -7.88 15.85 10.78
CA LEU A 423 -6.97 16.47 9.82
C LEU A 423 -7.73 17.35 8.83
N LEU A 424 -8.87 16.91 8.31
CA LEU A 424 -9.72 17.73 7.45
C LEU A 424 -10.21 18.99 8.17
N ALA A 425 -10.59 18.86 9.45
CA ALA A 425 -11.01 19.97 10.30
C ALA A 425 -9.90 21.00 10.56
N SER A 426 -8.62 20.59 10.47
CA SER A 426 -7.48 21.51 10.59
C SER A 426 -7.22 22.34 9.33
N GLY A 427 -7.96 22.06 8.24
CA GLY A 427 -7.82 22.70 6.94
C GLY A 427 -6.98 21.87 5.97
N ILE A 428 -7.39 21.91 4.69
CA ILE A 428 -6.75 21.13 3.60
C ILE A 428 -5.96 21.99 2.62
N GLN A 429 -5.85 23.30 2.87
CA GLN A 429 -5.23 24.23 1.94
C GLN A 429 -3.74 23.89 1.75
N GLY A 430 -3.34 23.68 0.49
CA GLY A 430 -1.97 23.35 0.13
C GLY A 430 -1.51 21.94 0.49
N ILE A 431 -2.39 21.08 1.00
CA ILE A 431 -2.05 19.70 1.36
C ILE A 431 -2.28 18.79 0.14
N THR A 432 -1.26 18.03 -0.23
CA THR A 432 -1.37 16.98 -1.27
C THR A 432 -1.97 15.69 -0.73
N ASN A 433 -2.40 14.80 -1.62
CA ASN A 433 -2.90 13.47 -1.23
C ASN A 433 -1.86 12.68 -0.42
N GLU A 434 -0.59 12.73 -0.83
CA GLU A 434 0.49 12.04 -0.13
C GLU A 434 0.81 12.64 1.25
N GLU A 435 0.78 13.96 1.38
CA GLU A 435 0.97 14.61 2.68
C GLU A 435 -0.19 14.36 3.63
N PHE A 436 -1.43 14.33 3.13
CA PHE A 436 -2.58 13.93 3.93
C PHE A 436 -2.43 12.49 4.42
N GLN A 437 -2.05 11.56 3.54
CA GLN A 437 -1.78 10.18 3.91
C GLN A 437 -0.70 10.08 5.00
N ALA A 438 0.42 10.78 4.84
CA ALA A 438 1.51 10.76 5.82
C ALA A 438 1.05 11.29 7.19
N ARG A 439 0.20 12.32 7.22
CA ARG A 439 -0.39 12.85 8.46
C ARG A 439 -1.35 11.86 9.10
N VAL A 440 -2.18 11.17 8.31
CA VAL A 440 -3.09 10.12 8.80
C VAL A 440 -2.29 8.99 9.44
N VAL A 441 -1.29 8.44 8.74
CA VAL A 441 -0.42 7.37 9.26
C VAL A 441 0.26 7.80 10.57
N ARG A 442 0.80 9.03 10.62
CA ARG A 442 1.40 9.57 11.86
C ARG A 442 0.40 9.66 13.01
N ALA A 443 -0.87 9.98 12.72
CA ALA A 443 -1.92 10.05 13.74
C ALA A 443 -2.35 8.67 14.27
N PHE A 444 -2.08 7.59 13.53
CA PHE A 444 -2.22 6.21 14.03
C PHE A 444 -1.07 5.82 14.96
N GLY A 445 0.16 6.23 14.63
CA GLY A 445 1.36 5.88 15.38
C GLY A 445 1.86 4.46 15.09
N GLU A 446 3.08 4.14 15.50
CA GLU A 446 3.80 2.91 15.09
C GLU A 446 3.20 1.60 15.64
N SER A 447 2.30 1.69 16.63
CA SER A 447 1.78 0.53 17.38
C SER A 447 0.25 0.34 17.26
N SER A 448 -0.39 0.96 16.26
CA SER A 448 -1.86 0.96 16.14
C SER A 448 -2.46 -0.40 15.77
N GLY A 449 -1.69 -1.28 15.13
CA GLY A 449 -2.22 -2.52 14.52
C GLY A 449 -3.14 -2.27 13.31
N GLN A 450 -3.21 -1.02 12.84
CA GLN A 450 -4.01 -0.57 11.70
C GLN A 450 -3.24 0.54 10.97
N ASN A 451 -2.88 0.30 9.71
CA ASN A 451 -2.07 1.18 8.88
C ASN A 451 -2.86 1.59 7.63
N PRO A 452 -3.41 2.82 7.60
CA PRO A 452 -4.10 3.33 6.43
C PRO A 452 -3.20 3.36 5.20
N GLU A 453 -3.81 3.26 4.02
CA GLU A 453 -3.10 3.23 2.73
C GLU A 453 -3.71 4.20 1.71
N LEU A 454 -2.88 4.64 0.77
CA LEU A 454 -3.26 5.52 -0.33
C LEU A 454 -3.09 4.79 -1.66
N HIS A 455 -4.16 4.52 -2.38
CA HIS A 455 -4.16 3.86 -3.68
C HIS A 455 -4.50 4.89 -4.76
N CYS A 456 -3.53 5.22 -5.62
CA CYS A 456 -3.72 6.13 -6.75
C CYS A 456 -2.54 6.02 -7.73
N ALA A 457 -2.75 6.48 -8.96
CA ALA A 457 -1.68 6.67 -9.93
C ALA A 457 -0.62 7.65 -9.39
N ALA A 458 0.64 7.46 -9.79
CA ALA A 458 1.76 8.26 -9.28
C ALA A 458 1.54 9.77 -9.45
N ALA A 459 0.98 10.18 -10.59
CA ALA A 459 0.67 11.58 -10.91
C ALA A 459 -0.38 12.22 -9.99
N LEU A 460 -1.19 11.43 -9.26
CA LEU A 460 -2.23 11.94 -8.36
C LEU A 460 -1.72 12.18 -6.93
N ARG A 461 -0.57 11.63 -6.56
CA ARG A 461 -0.02 11.73 -5.19
C ARG A 461 0.32 13.15 -4.77
N SER A 462 1.00 13.87 -5.66
CA SER A 462 1.42 15.26 -5.46
C SER A 462 0.32 16.27 -5.78
N ARG A 463 -0.88 15.82 -6.18
CA ARG A 463 -2.02 16.73 -6.37
C ARG A 463 -2.63 17.10 -5.02
N LEU A 464 -3.20 18.30 -4.96
CA LEU A 464 -3.93 18.79 -3.81
C LEU A 464 -5.11 17.87 -3.48
N LEU A 465 -5.31 17.65 -2.18
CA LEU A 465 -6.40 16.86 -1.63
C LEU A 465 -7.76 17.45 -2.02
N LEU A 466 -8.68 16.61 -2.49
CA LEU A 466 -10.05 17.00 -2.86
C LEU A 466 -10.10 18.17 -3.86
N ALA A 467 -9.16 18.21 -4.80
CA ALA A 467 -9.04 19.25 -5.81
C ALA A 467 -9.42 18.75 -7.22
N PRO A 468 -9.86 19.64 -8.11
CA PRO A 468 -10.20 19.27 -9.48
C PRO A 468 -8.97 18.83 -10.29
N ILE A 469 -9.22 18.03 -11.34
CA ILE A 469 -8.19 17.70 -12.34
C ILE A 469 -8.16 18.84 -13.38
N GLY A 470 -7.39 19.89 -13.08
CA GLY A 470 -7.21 21.02 -14.00
C GLY A 470 -6.65 20.59 -15.36
N GLY A 471 -7.26 21.10 -16.45
CA GLY A 471 -6.66 21.11 -17.78
C GLY A 471 -5.78 22.35 -17.95
N GLY A 472 -4.45 22.18 -17.92
CA GLY A 472 -3.46 23.17 -18.35
C GLY A 472 -3.04 24.23 -17.31
N GLY A 473 -1.72 24.36 -17.13
CA GLY A 473 -1.10 25.43 -16.34
C GLY A 473 0.38 25.22 -16.01
N ASP A 474 1.16 24.64 -16.92
CA ASP A 474 2.62 24.74 -16.91
C ASP A 474 2.97 26.19 -17.27
N GLN A 475 3.46 26.97 -16.31
CA GLN A 475 3.99 28.30 -16.59
C GLN A 475 5.40 28.15 -17.14
N ARG A 476 5.51 27.96 -18.46
CA ARG A 476 6.66 28.43 -19.22
C ARG A 476 6.19 29.21 -20.43
N ALA A 477 6.68 30.44 -20.50
CA ALA A 477 6.39 31.43 -21.52
C ALA A 477 6.62 30.90 -22.94
N ASP A 478 5.73 31.33 -23.83
CA ASP A 478 5.80 31.15 -25.27
C ASP A 478 7.17 31.52 -25.84
N SER A 479 7.76 30.58 -26.58
CA SER A 479 8.49 30.93 -27.79
C SER A 479 8.25 29.86 -28.85
N ALA A 480 8.16 30.33 -30.09
CA ALA A 480 7.59 29.70 -31.28
C ALA A 480 8.12 28.29 -31.60
N GLY A 481 7.27 27.53 -32.28
CA GLY A 481 7.39 26.07 -32.41
C GLY A 481 8.40 25.56 -33.43
N SER A 482 8.66 24.26 -33.36
CA SER A 482 8.94 23.41 -34.51
C SER A 482 8.76 21.92 -34.13
N ASN A 483 8.37 21.11 -35.12
CA ASN A 483 8.14 19.67 -35.05
C ASN A 483 9.31 18.88 -34.43
N THR A 484 9.19 18.36 -33.20
CA THR A 484 10.14 17.38 -32.64
C THR A 484 9.48 16.38 -31.67
N ALA A 485 8.41 15.68 -32.07
CA ALA A 485 7.81 14.65 -31.21
C ALA A 485 8.50 13.27 -31.28
N SER A 486 9.37 13.03 -32.28
CA SER A 486 10.11 11.76 -32.40
C SER A 486 11.54 11.80 -31.85
N ALA A 487 12.13 12.99 -31.67
CA ALA A 487 13.52 13.13 -31.21
C ALA A 487 13.68 13.01 -29.68
N GLY A 488 12.64 13.36 -28.91
CA GLY A 488 12.72 13.37 -27.43
C GLY A 488 12.73 11.99 -26.78
N GLN A 489 12.06 10.99 -27.38
CA GLN A 489 12.07 9.61 -26.89
C GLN A 489 13.38 8.88 -27.19
N GLU A 490 14.06 9.21 -28.29
CA GLU A 490 15.40 8.69 -28.61
C GLU A 490 16.50 9.39 -27.81
N ALA A 491 16.38 10.70 -27.57
CA ALA A 491 17.33 11.45 -26.75
C ALA A 491 17.34 10.98 -25.29
N TRP A 492 16.17 10.74 -24.69
CA TRP A 492 16.07 10.24 -23.31
C TRP A 492 16.66 8.83 -23.16
N ARG A 493 16.42 7.93 -24.14
CA ARG A 493 17.03 6.59 -24.14
C ARG A 493 18.55 6.64 -24.33
N GLY A 494 19.04 7.56 -25.16
CA GLY A 494 20.48 7.76 -25.38
C GLY A 494 21.21 8.39 -24.18
N GLU A 495 20.55 9.31 -23.46
CA GLU A 495 21.09 9.93 -22.23
C GLU A 495 21.17 8.91 -21.09
N VAL A 496 20.10 8.12 -20.89
CA VAL A 496 20.05 7.06 -19.87
C VAL A 496 21.06 5.95 -20.19
N ALA A 497 21.21 5.56 -21.45
CA ALA A 497 22.23 4.59 -21.87
C ALA A 497 23.66 5.10 -21.60
N ARG A 498 23.97 6.37 -21.94
CA ARG A 498 25.28 6.98 -21.65
C ARG A 498 25.58 7.06 -20.14
N ILE A 499 24.58 7.40 -19.33
CA ILE A 499 24.72 7.49 -17.86
C ILE A 499 24.97 6.11 -17.26
N LEU A 500 24.26 5.07 -17.73
CA LEU A 500 24.45 3.70 -17.26
C LEU A 500 25.78 3.09 -17.71
N GLU A 501 26.25 3.44 -18.91
CA GLU A 501 27.54 2.98 -19.45
C GLU A 501 28.72 3.66 -18.73
N SER A 502 28.58 4.94 -18.36
CA SER A 502 29.52 5.64 -17.50
C SER A 502 29.56 5.06 -16.08
N ALA A 503 28.41 4.69 -15.50
CA ALA A 503 28.35 4.04 -14.19
C ALA A 503 28.97 2.63 -14.22
N ALA A 504 28.80 1.90 -15.33
CA ALA A 504 29.39 0.57 -15.52
C ALA A 504 30.91 0.60 -15.71
N GLN A 505 31.48 1.68 -16.26
CA GLN A 505 32.94 1.87 -16.36
C GLN A 505 33.56 2.22 -15.00
N THR A 506 32.89 3.02 -14.18
CA THR A 506 33.33 3.35 -12.81
C THR A 506 33.32 2.15 -11.87
N LEU A 507 32.50 1.13 -12.16
CA LEU A 507 32.43 -0.12 -11.38
C LEU A 507 33.37 -1.23 -11.88
N ARG A 508 34.12 -1.00 -12.97
CA ARG A 508 35.12 -1.94 -13.51
C ARG A 508 36.58 -1.48 -13.35
N GLY A 509 36.83 -0.25 -12.89
CA GLY A 509 38.13 0.19 -12.39
C GLY A 509 38.21 -0.01 -10.88
#